data_AF-A0A1F7QRT8-F1
#
_entry.id   AF-A0A1F7QRT8-F1
#
_cell.length_a   1.000
_cell.length_b   1.000
_cell.length_c   1.000
_cell.angle_alpha   90.00
_cell.angle_beta   90.00
_cell.angle_gamma   90.00
#
_symmetry.space_group_name_H-M   'P 1'
#
loop_
_entity.id
_entity.type
_entity.pdbx_description
1 polymer ?
#
loop_
_entity_poly.entity_id
_entity_poly.type
_entity_poly.pdbx_seq_one_letter_code
_entity_poly.pdbx_strand_id
1 'polypeptide(L)'
;MGDMYTPPNPFESEAGIDRLVLSDRIIDGVTVRTNLPEDIAVFEGSSVGEQPYNRRLLPSAMNSLPAGNYAVGSPDATDPFFDRNIVVTQDNDGKYIEGMYQGLTANTGNSQALLAKLGYKYENAYSAAKSVPTPETVVRHAAKLGVDVRCFPDQGLIDSNDYLKTFSEGRYPISTGDAAYYAHDIQDDHITAMVLGGEQLKDALKHVADEALSKGEDLDSFAAGIDQFTADVRGAVAPTENDREKDYDKHVLFVGRGLGLSDDKISEIIEAARLRGREFGMDTY
;
A
#
# COMPACT_ATOMS: atom_id res chain seq x y z
N MET A 1 30.50 4.00 -21.96
CA MET A 1 29.94 4.34 -20.64
C MET A 1 29.40 5.74 -20.77
N GLY A 2 28.11 5.86 -21.07
CA GLY A 2 27.44 7.16 -21.10
C GLY A 2 27.02 7.47 -19.67
N ASP A 3 27.47 8.61 -19.15
CA ASP A 3 27.09 9.08 -17.82
C ASP A 3 25.56 9.11 -17.73
N MET A 4 25.01 8.36 -16.78
CA MET A 4 23.61 8.47 -16.41
C MET A 4 23.42 9.86 -15.82
N TYR A 5 22.71 10.72 -16.55
CA TYR A 5 22.21 11.97 -16.02
C TYR A 5 21.15 11.63 -14.96
N THR A 6 21.59 11.57 -13.70
CA THR A 6 20.69 11.66 -12.54
C THR A 6 20.31 13.13 -12.42
N PRO A 7 19.03 13.52 -12.60
CA PRO A 7 18.64 14.89 -12.31
C PRO A 7 18.99 15.18 -10.84
N PRO A 8 19.60 16.35 -10.54
CA PRO A 8 20.01 16.66 -9.19
C PRO A 8 18.79 16.58 -8.26
N ASN A 9 19.01 15.94 -7.10
CA ASN A 9 18.08 16.08 -5.99
C ASN A 9 17.93 17.59 -5.73
N PRO A 10 16.73 18.18 -5.80
CA PRO A 10 16.55 19.61 -5.57
C PRO A 10 17.00 20.04 -4.17
N PHE A 11 17.23 19.10 -3.25
CA PHE A 11 17.75 19.34 -1.91
C PHE A 11 19.28 19.19 -1.77
N GLU A 12 19.99 18.76 -2.82
CA GLU A 12 21.48 18.66 -2.81
C GLU A 12 22.18 19.96 -3.20
N SER A 13 21.43 21.01 -3.54
CA SER A 13 21.96 22.36 -3.70
C SER A 13 21.25 23.30 -2.74
N GLU A 14 22.00 24.13 -2.01
CA GLU A 14 21.47 25.23 -1.18
C GLU A 14 20.39 26.05 -1.92
N ALA A 15 20.52 26.16 -3.25
CA ALA A 15 19.61 26.88 -4.14
C ALA A 15 18.18 26.31 -4.29
N GLY A 16 17.92 25.04 -3.96
CA GLY A 16 16.58 24.44 -4.07
C GLY A 16 15.77 24.49 -2.78
N ILE A 17 16.45 24.57 -1.63
CA ILE A 17 15.86 24.83 -0.30
C ILE A 17 15.52 26.32 -0.16
N ASP A 18 16.37 27.22 -0.68
CA ASP A 18 16.20 28.68 -0.65
C ASP A 18 14.96 29.24 -1.39
N ARG A 19 14.13 28.39 -2.02
CA ARG A 19 12.90 28.79 -2.73
C ARG A 19 11.60 28.39 -2.05
N LEU A 20 11.64 27.65 -0.95
CA LEU A 20 10.43 27.29 -0.22
C LEU A 20 9.98 28.48 0.63
N VAL A 21 8.75 28.96 0.40
CA VAL A 21 8.11 29.95 1.26
C VAL A 21 7.52 29.22 2.46
N LEU A 22 8.22 29.28 3.59
CA LEU A 22 7.83 28.61 4.83
C LEU A 22 7.08 29.58 5.74
N SER A 23 6.15 29.01 6.52
CA SER A 23 5.42 29.72 7.56
C SER A 23 5.31 28.84 8.80
N ASP A 24 5.19 29.49 9.96
CA ASP A 24 4.93 28.78 11.20
C ASP A 24 3.43 28.45 11.27
N ARG A 25 3.12 27.17 11.50
CA ARG A 25 1.76 26.64 11.52
C ARG A 25 1.58 25.71 12.71
N ILE A 26 0.38 25.70 13.28
CA ILE A 26 0.00 24.71 14.29
C ILE A 26 -0.61 23.50 13.59
N ILE A 27 0.02 22.33 13.76
CA ILE A 27 -0.50 21.03 13.33
C ILE A 27 -0.70 20.18 14.60
N ASP A 28 -1.94 19.81 14.88
CA ASP A 28 -2.34 19.03 16.07
C ASP A 28 -1.76 19.55 17.39
N GLY A 29 -1.82 20.87 17.58
CA GLY A 29 -1.32 21.54 18.80
C GLY A 29 0.19 21.73 18.87
N VAL A 30 0.94 21.32 17.83
CA VAL A 30 2.39 21.53 17.72
C VAL A 30 2.70 22.60 16.68
N THR A 31 3.47 23.62 17.05
CA THR A 31 3.96 24.62 16.10
C THR A 31 5.12 24.03 15.29
N VAL A 32 4.98 24.05 13.97
CA VAL A 32 5.99 23.60 13.00
C VAL A 32 6.22 24.67 11.95
N ARG A 33 7.41 24.71 11.36
CA ARG A 33 7.72 25.51 10.18
C ARG A 33 7.52 24.67 8.93
N THR A 34 6.62 25.10 8.04
CA THR A 34 6.23 24.32 6.86
C THR A 34 5.68 25.18 5.72
N ASN A 35 5.64 24.62 4.51
CA ASN A 35 4.91 25.11 3.34
C ASN A 35 3.76 24.15 2.91
N LEU A 36 3.34 23.22 3.77
CA LEU A 36 2.20 22.35 3.50
C LEU A 36 0.90 23.18 3.39
N PRO A 37 -0.02 22.84 2.46
CA PRO A 37 -1.29 23.54 2.29
C PRO A 37 -2.12 23.56 3.59
N GLU A 38 -2.70 24.72 3.91
CA GLU A 38 -3.45 24.95 5.16
C GLU A 38 -4.74 24.14 5.28
N ASP A 39 -5.33 23.76 4.15
CA ASP A 39 -6.62 23.10 4.02
C ASP A 39 -6.53 21.56 4.00
N ILE A 40 -5.32 20.99 4.10
CA ILE A 40 -5.08 19.54 4.04
C ILE A 40 -4.60 19.03 5.40
N ALA A 41 -5.29 18.02 5.93
CA ALA A 41 -4.82 17.22 7.06
C ALA A 41 -3.83 16.16 6.55
N VAL A 42 -2.54 16.50 6.56
CA VAL A 42 -1.50 15.73 5.84
C VAL A 42 -0.99 14.53 6.62
N PHE A 43 -1.02 14.57 7.95
CA PHE A 43 -0.46 13.54 8.82
C PHE A 43 -1.56 12.75 9.52
N GLU A 44 -1.22 11.53 9.90
CA GLU A 44 -2.05 10.75 10.81
C GLU A 44 -2.15 11.42 12.18
N GLY A 45 -3.31 11.24 12.83
CA GLY A 45 -3.50 11.67 14.21
C GLY A 45 -2.54 10.94 15.15
N SER A 46 -1.92 11.65 16.08
CA SER A 46 -0.81 11.10 16.88
C SER A 46 -1.22 10.45 18.19
N SER A 47 -0.35 9.53 18.64
CA SER A 47 -0.15 9.29 20.06
C SER A 47 0.40 10.55 20.75
N VAL A 48 0.04 10.76 22.03
CA VAL A 48 0.43 11.97 22.78
C VAL A 48 1.95 12.15 22.78
N GLY A 49 2.45 13.27 22.22
CA GLY A 49 3.87 13.66 22.27
C GLY A 49 4.69 13.42 21.01
N GLU A 50 4.12 12.81 19.97
CA GLU A 50 4.82 12.61 18.70
C GLU A 50 4.82 13.88 17.82
N GLN A 51 6.00 14.29 17.37
CA GLN A 51 6.18 15.48 16.54
C GLN A 51 5.68 15.25 15.09
N PRO A 52 4.99 16.21 14.45
CA PRO A 52 4.40 16.02 13.11
C PRO A 52 5.37 15.53 12.03
N TYR A 53 6.63 15.98 12.06
CA TYR A 53 7.65 15.56 11.09
C TYR A 53 8.08 14.10 11.23
N ASN A 54 7.77 13.41 12.34
CA ASN A 54 8.03 11.98 12.52
C ASN A 54 6.86 11.07 12.10
N ARG A 55 5.66 11.64 11.89
CA ARG A 55 4.43 10.88 11.64
C ARG A 55 4.36 10.39 10.20
N ARG A 56 3.59 9.34 9.89
CA ARG A 56 3.34 8.98 8.47
C ARG A 56 2.37 9.97 7.84
N LEU A 57 2.35 10.02 6.51
CA LEU A 57 1.31 10.78 5.82
C LEU A 57 0.01 9.99 5.87
N LEU A 58 -1.10 10.70 6.05
CA LEU A 58 -2.42 10.11 5.94
C LEU A 58 -2.67 9.71 4.47
N PRO A 59 -2.94 8.43 4.14
CA PRO A 59 -3.08 7.99 2.76
C PRO A 59 -4.17 8.74 2.00
N SER A 60 -5.32 8.99 2.62
CA SER A 60 -6.42 9.76 2.02
C SER A 60 -6.01 11.19 1.63
N ALA A 61 -5.11 11.81 2.40
CA ALA A 61 -4.59 13.15 2.11
C ALA A 61 -3.55 13.18 0.98
N MET A 62 -2.89 12.06 0.69
CA MET A 62 -1.89 11.99 -0.39
C MET A 62 -2.50 12.30 -1.76
N ASN A 63 -3.77 11.95 -1.97
CA ASN A 63 -4.51 12.26 -3.20
C ASN A 63 -4.72 13.76 -3.37
N SER A 64 -4.98 14.48 -2.28
CA SER A 64 -5.28 15.92 -2.30
C SER A 64 -4.01 16.78 -2.30
N LEU A 65 -2.89 16.27 -1.79
CA LEU A 65 -1.63 17.01 -1.75
C LEU A 65 -1.16 17.33 -3.18
N PRO A 66 -0.95 18.61 -3.55
CA PRO A 66 -0.45 18.96 -4.88
C PRO A 66 0.95 18.41 -5.15
N ALA A 67 1.32 18.30 -6.43
CA ALA A 67 2.70 17.99 -6.79
C ALA A 67 3.62 19.15 -6.36
N GLY A 68 4.73 18.82 -5.72
CA GLY A 68 5.62 19.82 -5.13
C GLY A 68 6.60 19.24 -4.12
N ASN A 69 7.45 20.12 -3.62
CA ASN A 69 8.40 19.84 -2.56
C ASN A 69 7.90 20.51 -1.28
N TYR A 70 7.76 19.73 -0.22
CA TYR A 70 7.30 20.22 1.07
C TYR A 70 8.33 19.95 2.15
N ALA A 71 8.40 20.85 3.11
CA ALA A 71 9.27 20.75 4.26
C ALA A 71 8.43 20.85 5.54
N VAL A 72 8.79 20.06 6.55
CA VAL A 72 8.25 20.18 7.91
C VAL A 72 9.41 20.09 8.89
N GLY A 73 9.51 21.06 9.79
CA GLY A 73 10.48 21.01 10.87
C GLY A 73 10.15 21.90 12.05
N SER A 74 11.01 21.88 13.05
CA SER A 74 10.92 22.75 14.22
C SER A 74 11.05 24.24 13.83
N PRO A 75 10.25 25.16 14.42
CA PRO A 75 10.40 26.60 14.23
C PRO A 75 11.75 27.13 14.71
N ASP A 76 12.35 26.43 15.68
CA ASP A 76 13.59 26.80 16.37
C ASP A 76 14.83 26.16 15.74
N ALA A 77 14.67 25.36 14.67
CA ALA A 77 15.81 24.77 13.97
C ALA A 77 16.69 25.88 13.37
N THR A 78 17.93 25.97 13.85
CA THR A 78 18.93 26.95 13.40
C THR A 78 19.71 26.49 12.16
N ASP A 79 19.55 25.24 11.76
CA ASP A 79 20.20 24.60 10.61
C ASP A 79 19.22 24.56 9.42
N PRO A 80 19.62 24.79 8.16
CA PRO A 80 18.76 24.65 6.97
C PRO A 80 18.21 23.24 6.74
N PHE A 81 18.61 22.24 7.54
CA PHE A 81 18.10 20.89 7.45
C PHE A 81 16.72 20.78 8.12
N PHE A 82 15.69 20.65 7.30
CA PHE A 82 14.35 20.32 7.78
C PHE A 82 14.33 18.91 8.39
N ASP A 83 13.55 18.73 9.46
CA ASP A 83 13.37 17.42 10.08
C ASP A 83 12.75 16.41 9.09
N ARG A 84 11.98 16.90 8.10
CA ARG A 84 11.45 16.08 7.01
C ARG A 84 11.22 16.85 5.72
N ASN A 85 11.59 16.20 4.60
CA ASN A 85 11.18 16.57 3.25
C ASN A 85 10.12 15.60 2.74
N ILE A 86 9.13 16.12 2.01
CA ILE A 86 8.09 15.34 1.33
C ILE A 86 8.08 15.77 -0.12
N VAL A 87 8.37 14.81 -1.00
CA VAL A 87 8.34 15.02 -2.45
C VAL A 87 7.10 14.38 -3.03
N VAL A 88 6.25 15.19 -3.66
CA VAL A 88 5.08 14.74 -4.41
C VAL A 88 5.33 14.96 -5.88
N THR A 89 5.32 13.88 -6.66
CA THR A 89 5.47 13.95 -8.11
C THR A 89 4.19 13.53 -8.79
N GLN A 90 3.93 14.08 -9.97
CA GLN A 90 2.81 13.69 -10.80
C GLN A 90 3.25 13.59 -12.27
N ASP A 91 2.84 12.51 -12.92
CA ASP A 91 3.01 12.29 -14.36
C ASP A 91 1.72 11.68 -14.96
N ASN A 92 1.82 11.18 -16.20
CA ASN A 92 0.70 10.58 -16.91
C ASN A 92 0.19 9.29 -16.23
N ASP A 93 1.07 8.56 -15.55
CA ASP A 93 0.77 7.30 -14.87
C ASP A 93 0.28 7.50 -13.44
N GLY A 94 0.44 8.71 -12.86
CA GLY A 94 -0.23 9.13 -11.63
C GLY A 94 0.53 10.06 -10.72
N LYS A 95 0.08 10.08 -9.47
CA LYS A 95 0.67 10.83 -8.38
C LYS A 95 1.39 9.89 -7.43
N TYR A 96 2.57 10.31 -6.98
CA TYR A 96 3.50 9.50 -6.19
C TYR A 96 4.14 10.32 -5.08
N ILE A 97 4.46 9.64 -3.98
CA ILE A 97 5.14 10.19 -2.81
C ILE A 97 6.49 9.48 -2.64
N GLU A 98 7.52 10.17 -2.16
CA GLU A 98 8.78 9.53 -1.77
C GLU A 98 8.57 8.39 -0.76
N GLY A 99 9.14 7.22 -1.06
CA GLY A 99 8.83 5.96 -0.37
C GLY A 99 9.44 5.81 1.03
N MET A 100 10.58 6.46 1.28
CA MET A 100 11.35 6.32 2.54
C MET A 100 10.50 6.63 3.78
N TYR A 101 9.64 7.65 3.69
CA TYR A 101 8.85 8.14 4.83
C TYR A 101 7.49 7.46 5.01
N GLN A 102 7.14 6.49 4.17
CA GLN A 102 5.88 5.76 4.29
C GLN A 102 6.05 4.39 4.98
N GLY A 103 7.28 3.97 5.29
CA GLY A 103 7.53 2.61 5.79
C GLY A 103 7.17 1.51 4.78
N LEU A 104 7.00 1.89 3.51
CA LEU A 104 6.64 1.04 2.37
C LEU A 104 7.90 0.57 1.62
N THR A 105 9.01 0.38 2.33
CA THR A 105 10.32 0.03 1.78
C THR A 105 10.42 -1.49 1.58
N ALA A 106 9.55 -2.06 0.77
CA ALA A 106 9.56 -3.48 0.49
C ALA A 106 10.71 -3.79 -0.49
N ASN A 107 11.73 -4.53 -0.04
CA ASN A 107 12.78 -5.09 -0.89
C ASN A 107 12.25 -6.40 -1.50
N THR A 108 11.49 -6.28 -2.58
CA THR A 108 10.67 -7.38 -3.10
C THR A 108 11.27 -7.86 -4.41
N GLY A 109 12.53 -8.27 -4.42
CA GLY A 109 13.22 -8.72 -5.65
C GLY A 109 12.34 -9.61 -6.55
N ASN A 110 11.54 -10.49 -5.94
CA ASN A 110 10.62 -11.38 -6.66
C ASN A 110 9.35 -10.69 -7.21
N SER A 111 8.88 -9.59 -6.62
CA SER A 111 7.58 -8.96 -6.89
C SER A 111 7.68 -7.53 -7.40
N GLN A 112 8.91 -7.02 -7.57
CA GLN A 112 9.16 -5.66 -8.03
C GLN A 112 8.48 -5.37 -9.37
N ALA A 113 8.47 -6.33 -10.30
CA ALA A 113 7.81 -6.18 -11.59
C ALA A 113 6.28 -6.04 -11.45
N LEU A 114 5.67 -6.79 -10.52
CA LEU A 114 4.25 -6.70 -10.22
C LEU A 114 3.91 -5.37 -9.52
N LEU A 115 4.66 -4.99 -8.48
CA LEU A 115 4.47 -3.71 -7.79
C LEU A 115 4.69 -2.52 -8.72
N ALA A 116 5.63 -2.60 -9.67
CA ALA A 116 5.79 -1.57 -10.69
C ALA A 116 4.53 -1.38 -11.54
N LYS A 117 3.82 -2.48 -11.85
CA LYS A 117 2.51 -2.41 -12.53
C LYS A 117 1.39 -1.86 -11.65
N LEU A 118 1.52 -1.93 -10.32
CA LEU A 118 0.65 -1.26 -9.36
C LEU A 118 1.02 0.22 -9.14
N GLY A 119 2.07 0.71 -9.80
CA GLY A 119 2.47 2.12 -9.79
C GLY A 119 3.67 2.42 -8.89
N TYR A 120 4.30 1.43 -8.25
CA TYR A 120 5.55 1.68 -7.53
C TYR A 120 6.68 2.05 -8.49
N LYS A 121 7.55 2.98 -8.08
CA LYS A 121 8.73 3.34 -8.86
C LYS A 121 9.99 2.99 -8.11
N TYR A 122 10.97 2.51 -8.85
CA TYR A 122 12.24 2.01 -8.35
C TYR A 122 13.38 2.73 -9.06
N GLU A 123 14.51 2.93 -8.38
CA GLU A 123 15.71 3.47 -9.03
C GLU A 123 16.42 2.40 -9.87
N ASN A 124 16.39 1.15 -9.39
CA ASN A 124 17.10 0.03 -9.98
C ASN A 124 16.38 -1.30 -9.66
N ALA A 125 16.77 -2.37 -10.34
CA ALA A 125 16.35 -3.72 -9.95
C ALA A 125 16.84 -4.03 -8.52
N TYR A 126 16.00 -4.70 -7.73
CA TYR A 126 16.25 -5.08 -6.33
C TYR A 126 16.45 -3.90 -5.36
N SER A 127 16.04 -2.69 -5.76
CA SER A 127 16.03 -1.53 -4.87
C SER A 127 14.72 -1.45 -4.09
N ALA A 128 14.75 -0.80 -2.92
CA ALA A 128 13.52 -0.35 -2.29
C ALA A 128 12.79 0.65 -3.21
N ALA A 129 11.47 0.76 -3.08
CA ALA A 129 10.71 1.71 -3.86
C ALA A 129 11.19 3.15 -3.59
N LYS A 130 11.60 3.83 -4.65
CA LYS A 130 11.94 5.26 -4.64
C LYS A 130 10.72 6.10 -4.31
N SER A 131 9.60 5.78 -4.96
CA SER A 131 8.33 6.44 -4.73
C SER A 131 7.18 5.46 -4.76
N VAL A 132 6.21 5.71 -3.90
CA VAL A 132 5.00 4.91 -3.75
C VAL A 132 3.81 5.61 -4.41
N PRO A 133 2.87 4.84 -5.00
CA PRO A 133 1.66 5.39 -5.57
C PRO A 133 0.72 5.91 -4.48
N THR A 134 0.05 7.03 -4.76
CA THR A 134 -1.11 7.46 -3.97
C THR A 134 -2.29 6.49 -4.13
N PRO A 135 -3.28 6.47 -3.21
CA PRO A 135 -4.42 5.56 -3.33
C PRO A 135 -5.15 5.65 -4.69
N GLU A 136 -5.34 6.86 -5.24
CA GLU A 136 -5.94 7.02 -6.58
C GLU A 136 -5.10 6.37 -7.68
N THR A 137 -3.77 6.48 -7.57
CA THR A 137 -2.84 5.82 -8.49
C THR A 137 -2.97 4.30 -8.36
N VAL A 138 -2.99 3.76 -7.13
CA VAL A 138 -3.18 2.31 -6.88
C VAL A 138 -4.49 1.83 -7.49
N VAL A 139 -5.63 2.48 -7.19
CA VAL A 139 -6.95 2.12 -7.73
C VAL A 139 -6.92 2.02 -9.26
N ARG A 140 -6.36 3.03 -9.92
CA ARG A 140 -6.29 3.06 -11.39
C ARG A 140 -5.41 1.94 -11.96
N HIS A 141 -4.27 1.65 -11.34
CA HIS A 141 -3.37 0.60 -11.84
C HIS A 141 -3.88 -0.81 -11.52
N ALA A 142 -4.45 -1.02 -10.33
CA ALA A 142 -5.12 -2.26 -9.94
C ALA A 142 -6.27 -2.61 -10.91
N ALA A 143 -7.06 -1.62 -11.32
CA ALA A 143 -8.13 -1.83 -12.30
C ALA A 143 -7.61 -2.36 -13.65
N LYS A 144 -6.44 -1.91 -14.11
CA LYS A 144 -5.80 -2.43 -15.34
C LYS A 144 -5.34 -3.88 -15.19
N LEU A 145 -5.16 -4.34 -13.96
CA LEU A 145 -4.77 -5.71 -13.60
C LEU A 145 -5.99 -6.58 -13.23
N GLY A 146 -7.21 -6.04 -13.37
CA GLY A 146 -8.47 -6.75 -13.11
C GLY A 146 -8.92 -6.72 -11.65
N VAL A 147 -8.36 -5.85 -10.80
CA VAL A 147 -8.78 -5.68 -9.41
C VAL A 147 -9.50 -4.33 -9.27
N ASP A 148 -10.82 -4.36 -9.06
CA ASP A 148 -11.59 -3.17 -8.72
C ASP A 148 -11.44 -2.88 -7.22
N VAL A 149 -11.01 -1.67 -6.86
CA VAL A 149 -10.63 -1.31 -5.50
C VAL A 149 -11.61 -0.30 -4.92
N ARG A 150 -12.00 -0.51 -3.65
CA ARG A 150 -12.80 0.44 -2.88
C ARG A 150 -11.98 0.97 -1.71
N CYS A 151 -11.71 2.27 -1.71
CA CYS A 151 -11.02 2.92 -0.60
C CYS A 151 -11.97 3.36 0.52
N PHE A 152 -11.50 3.25 1.76
CA PHE A 152 -12.19 3.70 2.97
C PHE A 152 -11.38 4.82 3.65
N PRO A 153 -11.67 6.11 3.36
CA PRO A 153 -10.84 7.23 3.81
C PRO A 153 -10.96 7.57 5.29
N ASP A 154 -12.06 7.13 5.93
CA ASP A 154 -12.38 7.47 7.32
C ASP A 154 -12.22 6.28 8.28
N GLN A 155 -11.75 5.13 7.78
CA GLN A 155 -11.57 3.91 8.56
C GLN A 155 -10.10 3.50 8.51
N GLY A 156 -9.49 3.31 9.69
CA GLY A 156 -8.19 2.66 9.82
C GLY A 156 -8.35 1.15 9.67
N LEU A 157 -8.90 0.50 10.70
CA LEU A 157 -9.45 -0.84 10.55
C LEU A 157 -10.83 -0.74 9.87
N ILE A 158 -11.00 -1.44 8.74
CA ILE A 158 -12.29 -1.48 8.04
C ILE A 158 -13.27 -2.34 8.83
N ASP A 159 -14.47 -1.83 9.07
CA ASP A 159 -15.54 -2.57 9.72
C ASP A 159 -15.83 -3.87 8.94
N SER A 160 -16.00 -4.99 9.65
CA SER A 160 -16.14 -6.31 9.02
C SER A 160 -17.35 -6.42 8.10
N ASN A 161 -18.44 -5.69 8.35
CA ASN A 161 -19.57 -5.64 7.42
C ASN A 161 -19.18 -4.90 6.13
N ASP A 162 -18.55 -3.73 6.23
CA ASP A 162 -18.08 -2.97 5.06
C ASP A 162 -17.02 -3.75 4.26
N TYR A 163 -16.11 -4.45 4.95
CA TYR A 163 -15.09 -5.30 4.36
C TYR A 163 -15.72 -6.45 3.56
N LEU A 164 -16.60 -7.24 4.20
CA LEU A 164 -17.28 -8.36 3.54
C LEU A 164 -18.20 -7.88 2.42
N LYS A 165 -18.92 -6.77 2.61
CA LYS A 165 -19.77 -6.19 1.57
C LYS A 165 -18.96 -5.81 0.34
N THR A 166 -17.75 -5.28 0.53
CA THR A 166 -16.87 -4.93 -0.58
C THR A 166 -16.46 -6.17 -1.38
N PHE A 167 -16.09 -7.26 -0.72
CA PHE A 167 -15.82 -8.54 -1.40
C PHE A 167 -17.06 -9.11 -2.08
N SER A 168 -18.24 -9.01 -1.45
CA SER A 168 -19.52 -9.44 -2.04
C SER A 168 -19.85 -8.70 -3.34
N GLU A 169 -19.36 -7.46 -3.49
CA GLU A 169 -19.48 -6.63 -4.70
C GLU A 169 -18.41 -6.95 -5.75
N GLY A 170 -17.49 -7.90 -5.48
CA GLY A 170 -16.37 -8.25 -6.35
C GLY A 170 -15.22 -7.25 -6.32
N ARG A 171 -15.12 -6.45 -5.25
CA ARG A 171 -14.12 -5.40 -5.07
C ARG A 171 -13.15 -5.75 -3.95
N TYR A 172 -11.96 -5.17 -4.00
CA TYR A 172 -10.97 -5.27 -2.93
C TYR A 172 -11.03 -4.02 -2.03
N PRO A 173 -11.30 -4.17 -0.72
CA PRO A 173 -11.30 -3.05 0.22
C PRO A 173 -9.86 -2.61 0.54
N ILE A 174 -9.61 -1.31 0.60
CA ILE A 174 -8.34 -0.74 1.07
C ILE A 174 -8.61 0.37 2.08
N SER A 175 -7.95 0.29 3.22
CA SER A 175 -7.98 1.36 4.22
C SER A 175 -7.14 2.54 3.75
N THR A 176 -7.69 3.76 3.77
CA THR A 176 -6.92 4.97 3.51
C THR A 176 -7.00 6.00 4.64
N GLY A 177 -7.68 5.65 5.73
CA GLY A 177 -7.74 6.43 6.97
C GLY A 177 -6.56 6.19 7.92
N ASP A 178 -5.74 5.17 7.67
CA ASP A 178 -4.55 4.83 8.47
C ASP A 178 -3.47 4.22 7.55
N ALA A 179 -2.23 4.66 7.72
CA ALA A 179 -1.06 4.34 6.93
C ALA A 179 -0.51 2.96 7.25
N ALA A 180 -0.68 2.45 8.48
CA ALA A 180 -0.32 1.08 8.80
C ALA A 180 -1.27 0.09 8.14
N TYR A 181 -2.58 0.33 8.20
CA TYR A 181 -3.57 -0.49 7.50
C TYR A 181 -3.49 -0.33 5.97
N TYR A 182 -3.27 0.89 5.47
CA TYR A 182 -3.01 1.08 4.03
C TYR A 182 -1.78 0.30 3.59
N ALA A 183 -0.68 0.38 4.35
CA ALA A 183 0.55 -0.35 4.03
C ALA A 183 0.34 -1.87 4.02
N HIS A 184 -0.39 -2.40 5.00
CA HIS A 184 -0.78 -3.81 5.03
C HIS A 184 -1.47 -4.23 3.73
N ASP A 185 -2.39 -3.41 3.22
CA ASP A 185 -3.14 -3.75 2.01
C ASP A 185 -2.32 -3.62 0.71
N ILE A 186 -1.48 -2.58 0.60
CA ILE A 186 -0.82 -2.24 -0.68
C ILE A 186 0.61 -2.77 -0.83
N GLN A 187 1.23 -3.26 0.24
CA GLN A 187 2.53 -3.90 0.16
C GLN A 187 2.47 -5.22 -0.64
N ASP A 188 3.60 -5.91 -0.73
CA ASP A 188 3.73 -7.21 -1.38
C ASP A 188 3.07 -8.33 -0.56
N ASP A 189 1.77 -8.15 -0.34
CA ASP A 189 0.89 -9.00 0.44
C ASP A 189 -0.48 -9.04 -0.26
N HIS A 190 -1.53 -8.49 0.35
CA HIS A 190 -2.91 -8.72 -0.07
C HIS A 190 -3.26 -8.23 -1.48
N ILE A 191 -2.94 -6.97 -1.84
CA ILE A 191 -3.26 -6.49 -3.19
C ILE A 191 -2.53 -7.29 -4.28
N THR A 192 -1.32 -7.76 -3.99
CA THR A 192 -0.56 -8.58 -4.93
C THR A 192 -1.17 -9.96 -5.05
N ALA A 193 -1.66 -10.56 -3.96
CA ALA A 193 -2.46 -11.78 -4.00
C ALA A 193 -3.72 -11.61 -4.85
N MET A 194 -4.43 -10.49 -4.73
CA MET A 194 -5.62 -10.22 -5.55
C MET A 194 -5.31 -10.16 -7.04
N VAL A 195 -4.18 -9.55 -7.43
CA VAL A 195 -3.73 -9.55 -8.82
C VAL A 195 -3.33 -10.95 -9.28
N LEU A 196 -2.59 -11.69 -8.46
CA LEU A 196 -2.09 -13.02 -8.81
C LEU A 196 -3.24 -14.04 -8.88
N GLY A 197 -4.09 -14.12 -7.86
CA GLY A 197 -5.22 -15.04 -7.78
C GLY A 197 -6.33 -14.76 -8.80
N GLY A 198 -6.42 -13.53 -9.32
CA GLY A 198 -7.30 -13.20 -10.44
C GLY A 198 -8.77 -13.49 -10.18
N GLU A 199 -9.51 -13.89 -11.23
CA GLU A 199 -10.94 -14.21 -11.11
C GLU A 199 -11.18 -15.39 -10.15
N GLN A 200 -10.30 -16.39 -10.13
CA GLN A 200 -10.44 -17.56 -9.27
C GLN A 200 -10.51 -17.18 -7.79
N LEU A 201 -9.59 -16.32 -7.34
CA LEU A 201 -9.58 -15.82 -5.97
C LEU A 201 -10.76 -14.88 -5.72
N LYS A 202 -11.02 -13.92 -6.62
CA LYS A 202 -12.13 -12.97 -6.47
C LYS A 202 -13.48 -13.66 -6.34
N ASP A 203 -13.78 -14.64 -7.19
CA ASP A 203 -15.03 -15.39 -7.16
C ASP A 203 -15.18 -16.19 -5.86
N ALA A 204 -14.08 -16.78 -5.38
CA ALA A 204 -14.08 -17.52 -4.11
C ALA A 204 -14.34 -16.58 -2.92
N LEU A 205 -13.62 -15.45 -2.83
CA LEU A 205 -13.79 -14.49 -1.75
C LEU A 205 -15.17 -13.83 -1.79
N LYS A 206 -15.70 -13.53 -2.99
CA LYS A 206 -17.06 -13.05 -3.16
C LYS A 206 -18.08 -14.05 -2.60
N HIS A 207 -17.94 -15.34 -2.93
CA HIS A 207 -18.86 -16.38 -2.45
C HIS A 207 -18.82 -16.51 -0.93
N VAL A 208 -17.61 -16.54 -0.34
CA VAL A 208 -17.41 -16.57 1.11
C VAL A 208 -18.06 -15.36 1.78
N ALA A 209 -17.88 -14.17 1.21
CA ALA A 209 -18.47 -12.94 1.74
C ALA A 209 -20.01 -12.92 1.62
N ASP A 210 -20.57 -13.34 0.48
CA ASP A 210 -22.03 -13.48 0.30
C ASP A 210 -22.61 -14.43 1.36
N GLU A 211 -21.95 -15.56 1.60
CA GLU A 211 -22.38 -16.55 2.59
C GLU A 211 -22.33 -15.98 4.02
N ALA A 212 -21.22 -15.34 4.39
CA ALA A 212 -21.04 -14.71 5.71
C ALA A 212 -22.13 -13.65 5.97
N LEU A 213 -22.35 -12.75 5.01
CA LEU A 213 -23.36 -11.69 5.12
C LEU A 213 -24.79 -12.26 5.19
N SER A 214 -25.07 -13.37 4.50
CA SER A 214 -26.39 -14.01 4.52
C SER A 214 -26.72 -14.66 5.87
N LYS A 215 -25.71 -15.19 6.56
CA LYS A 215 -25.85 -15.80 7.89
C LYS A 215 -25.93 -14.73 9.00
N GLY A 216 -25.22 -13.61 8.83
CA GLY A 216 -25.24 -12.49 9.77
C GLY A 216 -24.58 -12.76 11.13
N GLU A 217 -23.88 -13.89 11.26
CA GLU A 217 -23.16 -14.30 12.47
C GLU A 217 -21.67 -14.40 12.15
N ASP A 218 -20.82 -13.99 13.11
CA ASP A 218 -19.37 -14.14 13.08
C ASP A 218 -18.63 -13.44 11.92
N LEU A 219 -19.11 -12.25 11.52
CA LEU A 219 -18.54 -11.45 10.44
C LEU A 219 -17.04 -11.16 10.64
N ASP A 220 -16.62 -10.93 11.87
CA ASP A 220 -15.23 -10.65 12.22
C ASP A 220 -14.32 -11.86 11.92
N SER A 221 -14.75 -13.08 12.24
CA SER A 221 -13.99 -14.29 11.91
C SER A 221 -13.91 -14.53 10.40
N PHE A 222 -14.99 -14.23 9.66
CA PHE A 222 -14.96 -14.33 8.21
C PHE A 222 -14.02 -13.29 7.59
N ALA A 223 -14.07 -12.03 8.05
CA ALA A 223 -13.18 -10.98 7.58
C ALA A 223 -11.71 -11.34 7.86
N ALA A 224 -11.38 -11.78 9.08
CA ALA A 224 -10.04 -12.23 9.45
C ALA A 224 -9.59 -13.47 8.65
N GLY A 225 -10.50 -14.39 8.36
CA GLY A 225 -10.21 -15.56 7.54
C GLY A 225 -9.91 -15.21 6.08
N ILE A 226 -10.68 -14.31 5.47
CA ILE A 226 -10.41 -13.79 4.11
C ILE A 226 -9.05 -13.08 4.06
N ASP A 227 -8.77 -12.24 5.06
CA ASP A 227 -7.51 -11.53 5.18
C ASP A 227 -6.32 -12.48 5.21
N GLN A 228 -6.34 -13.45 6.13
CA GLN A 228 -5.30 -14.46 6.27
C GLN A 228 -5.17 -15.34 5.01
N PHE A 229 -6.29 -15.76 4.41
CA PHE A 229 -6.28 -16.58 3.21
C PHE A 229 -5.62 -15.84 2.03
N THR A 230 -5.87 -14.53 1.91
CA THR A 230 -5.29 -13.69 0.85
C THR A 230 -3.77 -13.59 1.04
N ALA A 231 -3.30 -13.31 2.25
CA ALA A 231 -1.88 -13.29 2.59
C ALA A 231 -1.21 -14.66 2.34
N ASP A 232 -1.88 -15.76 2.70
CA ASP A 232 -1.36 -17.10 2.49
C ASP A 232 -1.25 -17.47 1.01
N VAL A 233 -2.24 -17.09 0.20
CA VAL A 233 -2.17 -17.26 -1.27
C VAL A 233 -0.96 -16.51 -1.81
N ARG A 234 -0.70 -15.30 -1.33
CA ARG A 234 0.51 -14.56 -1.71
C ARG A 234 1.76 -15.32 -1.32
N GLY A 235 1.84 -15.82 -0.09
CA GLY A 235 2.97 -16.59 0.41
C GLY A 235 3.22 -17.91 -0.35
N ALA A 236 2.16 -18.58 -0.82
CA ALA A 236 2.25 -19.81 -1.61
C ALA A 236 2.83 -19.59 -3.02
N VAL A 237 2.58 -18.42 -3.62
CA VAL A 237 3.02 -18.13 -5.00
C VAL A 237 4.48 -17.70 -5.04
N ALA A 238 4.90 -16.84 -4.11
CA ALA A 238 6.24 -16.27 -4.11
C ALA A 238 6.73 -16.09 -2.65
N PRO A 239 7.04 -17.18 -1.95
CA PRO A 239 7.58 -17.15 -0.59
C PRO A 239 8.89 -16.36 -0.57
N THR A 240 9.08 -15.53 0.45
CA THR A 240 10.36 -14.87 0.71
C THR A 240 11.40 -15.89 1.23
N GLU A 241 12.67 -15.49 1.35
CA GLU A 241 13.69 -16.40 1.92
C GLU A 241 13.38 -16.81 3.36
N ASN A 242 12.71 -15.93 4.13
CA ASN A 242 12.27 -16.21 5.50
C ASN A 242 11.04 -17.13 5.57
N ASP A 243 10.40 -17.38 4.42
CA ASP A 243 9.17 -18.14 4.28
C ASP A 243 9.41 -19.59 3.84
N ARG A 244 10.64 -19.96 3.49
CA ARG A 244 10.98 -21.31 2.99
C ARG A 244 10.68 -22.45 3.96
N GLU A 245 10.56 -22.17 5.25
CA GLU A 245 10.19 -23.16 6.28
C GLU A 245 8.67 -23.28 6.47
N LYS A 246 7.87 -22.35 5.93
CA LYS A 246 6.41 -22.39 5.99
C LYS A 246 5.88 -23.17 4.79
N ASP A 247 5.11 -24.21 5.09
CA ASP A 247 4.35 -24.94 4.07
C ASP A 247 3.07 -24.16 3.76
N TYR A 248 3.21 -23.08 2.97
CA TYR A 248 2.10 -22.20 2.63
C TYR A 248 0.95 -22.95 1.95
N ASP A 249 1.24 -23.93 1.10
CA ASP A 249 0.18 -24.75 0.47
C ASP A 249 -0.69 -25.44 1.53
N LYS A 250 -0.09 -25.98 2.61
CA LYS A 250 -0.85 -26.52 3.74
C LYS A 250 -1.62 -25.45 4.51
N HIS A 251 -1.04 -24.27 4.69
CA HIS A 251 -1.69 -23.18 5.42
C HIS A 251 -2.89 -22.61 4.64
N VAL A 252 -2.71 -22.33 3.34
CA VAL A 252 -3.78 -21.94 2.42
C VAL A 252 -4.90 -22.99 2.43
N LEU A 253 -4.57 -24.30 2.38
CA LEU A 253 -5.57 -25.36 2.48
C LEU A 253 -6.32 -25.34 3.82
N PHE A 254 -5.61 -25.15 4.93
CA PHE A 254 -6.21 -25.09 6.26
C PHE A 254 -7.18 -23.90 6.40
N VAL A 255 -6.72 -22.69 6.04
CA VAL A 255 -7.51 -21.47 6.15
C VAL A 255 -8.67 -21.49 5.16
N GLY A 256 -8.43 -21.90 3.91
CA GLY A 256 -9.47 -22.00 2.87
C GLY A 256 -10.59 -22.98 3.24
N ARG A 257 -10.27 -24.13 3.86
CA ARG A 257 -11.27 -25.04 4.42
C ARG A 257 -12.08 -24.41 5.54
N GLY A 258 -11.42 -23.61 6.39
CA GLY A 258 -12.09 -22.81 7.43
C GLY A 258 -13.12 -21.82 6.86
N LEU A 259 -12.85 -21.30 5.65
CA LEU A 259 -13.78 -20.46 4.89
C LEU A 259 -14.83 -21.25 4.09
N GLY A 260 -14.84 -22.59 4.17
CA GLY A 260 -15.79 -23.44 3.45
C GLY A 260 -15.43 -23.73 2.00
N LEU A 261 -14.21 -23.38 1.55
CA LEU A 261 -13.73 -23.73 0.21
C LEU A 261 -13.32 -25.20 0.15
N SER A 262 -13.57 -25.84 -1.01
CA SER A 262 -13.08 -27.20 -1.27
C SER A 262 -11.59 -27.20 -1.60
N ASP A 263 -10.92 -28.32 -1.34
CA ASP A 263 -9.51 -28.52 -1.70
C ASP A 263 -9.27 -28.24 -3.20
N ASP A 264 -10.15 -28.74 -4.07
CA ASP A 264 -10.06 -28.52 -5.52
C ASP A 264 -10.10 -27.03 -5.86
N LYS A 265 -10.97 -26.25 -5.19
CA LYS A 265 -11.08 -24.81 -5.43
C LYS A 265 -9.84 -24.07 -4.94
N ILE A 266 -9.32 -24.46 -3.78
CA ILE A 266 -8.10 -23.89 -3.22
C ILE A 266 -6.89 -24.18 -4.13
N SER A 267 -6.74 -25.42 -4.59
CA SER A 267 -5.70 -25.78 -5.55
C SER A 267 -5.82 -25.02 -6.88
N GLU A 268 -7.04 -24.83 -7.40
CA GLU A 268 -7.27 -24.02 -8.59
C GLU A 268 -6.77 -22.59 -8.41
N ILE A 269 -7.04 -21.96 -7.26
CA ILE A 269 -6.59 -20.60 -6.93
C ILE A 269 -5.06 -20.53 -6.90
N ILE A 270 -4.41 -21.45 -6.19
CA ILE A 270 -2.93 -21.47 -6.07
C ILE A 270 -2.28 -21.64 -7.44
N GLU A 271 -2.77 -22.60 -8.25
CA GLU A 271 -2.20 -22.85 -9.58
C GLU A 271 -2.41 -21.69 -10.55
N ALA A 272 -3.59 -21.05 -10.52
CA ALA A 272 -3.85 -19.85 -11.30
C ALA A 272 -2.92 -18.70 -10.88
N ALA A 273 -2.71 -18.54 -9.57
CA ALA A 273 -1.84 -17.51 -9.02
C ALA A 273 -0.36 -17.73 -9.36
N ARG A 274 0.12 -18.98 -9.30
CA ARG A 274 1.46 -19.39 -9.78
C ARG A 274 1.64 -19.12 -11.27
N LEU A 275 0.64 -19.45 -12.09
CA LEU A 275 0.70 -19.21 -13.53
C LEU A 275 0.83 -17.71 -13.82
N ARG A 276 0.00 -16.87 -13.20
CA ARG A 276 0.10 -15.41 -13.32
C ARG A 276 1.41 -14.86 -12.77
N GLY A 277 1.92 -15.38 -11.65
CA GLY A 277 3.22 -15.01 -11.11
C GLY A 277 4.34 -15.17 -12.15
N ARG A 278 4.35 -16.29 -12.89
CA ARG A 278 5.29 -16.52 -14.00
C ARG A 278 5.12 -15.51 -15.15
N GLU A 279 3.90 -15.09 -15.47
CA GLU A 279 3.64 -14.05 -16.47
C GLU A 279 4.20 -12.67 -16.06
N PHE A 280 4.27 -12.42 -14.74
CA PHE A 280 4.91 -11.23 -14.19
C PHE A 280 6.43 -11.40 -13.99
N GLY A 281 7.01 -12.54 -14.37
CA GLY A 281 8.43 -12.82 -14.24
C GLY A 281 8.86 -13.10 -12.80
N MET A 282 7.94 -13.53 -11.94
CA MET A 282 8.22 -13.94 -10.57
C MET A 282 8.74 -15.39 -10.56
N ASP A 283 9.72 -15.66 -9.69
CA ASP A 283 10.17 -16.99 -9.32
C ASP A 283 9.10 -17.63 -8.43
N THR A 284 8.20 -18.39 -9.06
CA THR A 284 7.13 -19.14 -8.38
C THR A 284 7.58 -20.56 -8.07
N TYR A 285 7.30 -21.05 -6.85
CA TYR A 285 7.58 -22.43 -6.42
C TYR A 285 6.40 -23.35 -6.72
#